data_AF-A0A957QVR7-F1
#
_entry.id   AF-A0A957QVR7-F1
#
_cell.length_a   1.000
_cell.length_b   1.000
_cell.length_c   1.000
_cell.angle_alpha   90.00
_cell.angle_beta   90.00
_cell.angle_gamma   90.00
#
_symmetry.space_group_name_H-M   'P 1'
#
loop_
_entity.id
_entity.type
_entity.pdbx_description
1 polymer ?
#
loop_
_entity_poly.entity_id
_entity_poly.type
_entity_poly.pdbx_seq_one_letter_code
_entity_poly.pdbx_strand_id
1 'polypeptide(L)'
;GDVALTAARRCTYASPSYVAGHLLLAQLYRRDGDPRRAANALNYARTLLERCAPDEAIPDTGGATARQLLAWMETDHNTPVVQQQTGKSVAMQVKAGLR
;
A
#
# COMPACT_ATOMS: atom_id res chain seq x y z
N GLY A 1 0.20 14.27 -2.74
CA GLY A 1 -0.68 13.25 -2.14
C GLY A 1 -2.00 13.17 -2.88
N ASP A 2 -2.70 14.29 -3.05
CA ASP A 2 -4.13 14.28 -3.36
C ASP A 2 -4.52 13.86 -4.80
N VAL A 3 -3.80 14.32 -5.84
CA VAL A 3 -4.17 14.03 -7.23
C VAL A 3 -4.16 12.53 -7.55
N ALA A 4 -3.14 11.80 -7.09
CA ALA A 4 -3.03 10.36 -7.30
C ALA A 4 -4.14 9.59 -6.57
N LEU A 5 -4.45 9.99 -5.33
CA LEU A 5 -5.52 9.36 -4.55
C LEU A 5 -6.88 9.63 -5.17
N THR A 6 -7.12 10.84 -5.65
CA THR A 6 -8.35 11.22 -6.36
C THR A 6 -8.49 10.47 -7.68
N ALA A 7 -7.41 10.32 -8.46
CA ALA A 7 -7.43 9.51 -9.67
C ALA A 7 -7.74 8.03 -9.38
N ALA A 8 -7.07 7.43 -8.40
CA ALA A 8 -7.28 6.04 -8.02
C ALA A 8 -8.72 5.78 -7.54
N ARG A 9 -9.31 6.70 -6.76
CA ARG A 9 -10.72 6.64 -6.36
C ARG A 9 -11.69 6.72 -7.55
N ARG A 10 -11.38 7.56 -8.54
CA ARG A 10 -12.19 7.65 -9.77
C ARG A 10 -12.12 6.36 -10.58
N CYS A 11 -10.94 5.75 -10.68
CA CYS A 11 -10.78 4.46 -11.37
C CYS A 11 -11.62 3.36 -10.71
N THR A 12 -11.58 3.22 -9.39
CA THR A 12 -12.37 2.20 -8.69
C THR A 12 -13.87 2.52 -8.65
N TYR A 13 -14.26 3.79 -8.68
CA TYR A 13 -15.66 4.17 -8.85
C TYR A 13 -16.19 3.82 -10.24
N ALA A 14 -15.41 4.09 -11.29
CA ALA A 14 -15.78 3.78 -12.66
C ALA A 14 -15.78 2.27 -12.95
N SER A 15 -14.87 1.52 -12.34
CA SER A 15 -14.80 0.06 -12.42
C SER A 15 -14.50 -0.54 -11.04
N PRO A 16 -15.54 -0.92 -10.28
CA PRO A 16 -15.38 -1.50 -8.94
C PRO A 16 -14.56 -2.81 -8.92
N SER A 17 -14.53 -3.52 -10.05
CA SER A 17 -13.79 -4.77 -10.23
C SER A 17 -12.34 -4.58 -10.69
N TYR A 18 -11.86 -3.33 -10.81
CA TYR A 18 -10.51 -3.05 -11.28
C TYR A 18 -9.47 -3.25 -10.17
N VAL A 19 -8.85 -4.43 -10.16
CA VAL A 19 -7.87 -4.88 -9.15
C VAL A 19 -6.70 -3.90 -9.00
N ALA A 20 -6.09 -3.46 -10.10
CA ALA A 20 -4.94 -2.55 -10.07
C ALA A 20 -5.30 -1.20 -9.42
N GLY A 21 -6.54 -0.73 -9.56
CA GLY A 21 -7.03 0.46 -8.88
C GLY A 21 -7.06 0.31 -7.36
N HIS A 22 -7.52 -0.84 -6.86
CA HIS A 22 -7.53 -1.13 -5.42
C HIS A 22 -6.12 -1.31 -4.84
N LEU A 23 -5.22 -1.96 -5.60
CA LEU A 23 -3.79 -2.06 -5.24
C LEU A 23 -3.13 -0.69 -5.12
N LEU A 24 -3.39 0.21 -6.07
CA LEU A 24 -2.88 1.58 -6.04
C LEU A 24 -3.45 2.36 -4.85
N LEU A 25 -4.75 2.24 -4.55
CA LEU A 25 -5.37 2.84 -3.37
C LEU A 25 -4.68 2.38 -2.08
N ALA A 26 -4.40 1.08 -1.95
CA ALA A 26 -3.71 0.56 -0.77
C ALA A 26 -2.34 1.21 -0.56
N GLN A 27 -1.54 1.34 -1.61
CA GLN A 27 -0.22 1.98 -1.54
C GLN A 27 -0.33 3.46 -1.16
N LEU A 28 -1.30 4.18 -1.73
CA LEU A 28 -1.51 5.59 -1.44
C LEU A 28 -2.01 5.81 0.01
N TYR A 29 -2.92 4.98 0.51
CA TYR A 29 -3.35 5.04 1.90
C TYR A 29 -2.23 4.70 2.89
N ARG A 30 -1.34 3.74 2.56
CA ARG A 30 -0.13 3.49 3.37
C ARG A 30 0.76 4.72 3.43
N ARG A 31 0.98 5.38 2.30
CA ARG A 31 1.81 6.60 2.21
C ARG A 31 1.22 7.77 3.00
N ASP A 32 -0.11 7.88 3.03
CA ASP A 32 -0.83 8.91 3.81
C ASP A 32 -0.98 8.53 5.30
N GLY A 33 -0.47 7.37 5.74
CA GLY A 33 -0.52 6.95 7.14
C GLY A 33 -1.89 6.43 7.59
N ASP A 34 -2.76 6.00 6.68
CA ASP A 34 -4.06 5.39 6.97
C ASP A 34 -4.02 3.86 6.74
N PRO A 35 -3.49 3.09 7.69
CA PRO A 35 -3.36 1.63 7.54
C PRO A 35 -4.71 0.93 7.48
N ARG A 36 -5.78 1.53 8.05
CA ARG A 36 -7.12 0.94 8.01
C ARG A 36 -7.70 0.97 6.60
N ARG A 37 -7.63 2.13 5.93
CA ARG A 37 -8.08 2.24 4.54
C ARG A 37 -7.20 1.43 3.59
N ALA A 38 -5.89 1.36 3.87
CA ALA A 38 -4.99 0.49 3.11
C ALA A 38 -5.40 -0.99 3.19
N ALA A 39 -5.65 -1.49 4.40
CA ALA A 39 -6.09 -2.87 4.61
C ALA A 39 -7.43 -3.16 3.92
N ASN A 40 -8.38 -2.24 4.00
CA ASN A 40 -9.67 -2.39 3.31
C ASN A 40 -9.49 -2.47 1.79
N ALA A 41 -8.66 -1.61 1.19
CA ALA A 41 -8.39 -1.65 -0.24
C ALA A 41 -7.73 -2.97 -0.66
N LEU A 42 -6.79 -3.50 0.14
CA LEU A 42 -6.18 -4.81 -0.10
C LEU A 42 -7.20 -5.96 0.02
N ASN A 43 -8.11 -5.91 0.99
CA ASN A 43 -9.16 -6.93 1.16
C ASN A 43 -10.11 -6.97 -0.03
N TYR A 44 -10.47 -5.81 -0.61
CA TYR A 44 -11.25 -5.76 -1.84
C TYR A 44 -10.48 -6.35 -3.01
N ALA A 45 -9.21 -5.98 -3.18
CA ALA A 45 -8.37 -6.55 -4.23
C ALA A 45 -8.25 -8.09 -4.10
N ARG A 46 -8.05 -8.61 -2.88
CA ARG A 46 -8.03 -10.05 -2.59
C ARG A 46 -9.34 -10.73 -3.00
N THR A 47 -10.48 -10.19 -2.57
CA THR A 47 -11.81 -10.74 -2.91
C THR A 47 -12.04 -10.83 -4.43
N LEU A 48 -11.50 -9.87 -5.19
CA LEU A 48 -11.60 -9.88 -6.65
C LEU A 48 -10.68 -10.95 -7.26
N LEU A 49 -9.44 -11.02 -6.80
CA LEU A 49 -8.44 -12.00 -7.26
C LEU A 49 -8.84 -13.44 -6.98
N GLU A 50 -9.50 -13.71 -5.84
CA GLU A 50 -10.02 -15.03 -5.48
C GLU A 50 -11.12 -15.54 -6.45
N ARG A 51 -11.69 -14.67 -7.27
CA ARG A 51 -12.67 -15.03 -8.30
C ARG A 51 -12.04 -15.30 -9.68
N CYS A 52 -10.79 -14.90 -9.87
CA CYS A 52 -10.04 -15.12 -11.10
C CYS A 52 -9.44 -16.53 -11.13
N ALA A 53 -9.15 -17.03 -12.32
CA ALA A 53 -8.34 -18.25 -12.42
C ALA A 53 -6.91 -17.94 -11.91
N PRO A 54 -6.22 -18.87 -11.22
CA PRO A 54 -4.90 -18.60 -10.64
C PRO A 54 -3.85 -18.08 -11.64
N ASP A 55 -3.91 -18.57 -12.87
CA ASP A 55 -2.99 -18.23 -13.97
C ASP A 55 -3.54 -17.10 -14.88
N GLU A 56 -4.69 -16.52 -14.52
CA GLU A 56 -5.27 -15.38 -15.23
C GLU A 56 -4.40 -14.14 -15.05
N ALA A 57 -3.99 -13.54 -16.16
CA ALA A 57 -3.24 -12.29 -16.16
C ALA A 57 -4.16 -11.12 -15.80
N ILE A 58 -3.78 -10.34 -14.79
CA ILE A 58 -4.59 -9.22 -14.33
C ILE A 58 -4.19 -7.95 -15.11
N PRO A 59 -5.14 -7.24 -15.73
CA PRO A 59 -4.86 -6.01 -16.47
C PRO A 59 -4.11 -4.97 -15.62
N ASP A 60 -3.20 -4.23 -16.26
CA ASP A 60 -2.47 -3.09 -15.67
C ASP A 60 -1.61 -3.41 -14.43
N THR A 61 -1.31 -4.70 -14.20
CA THR A 61 -0.41 -5.16 -13.12
C THR A 61 0.99 -5.57 -13.62
N GLY A 62 1.35 -5.19 -14.85
CA GLY A 62 2.62 -5.58 -15.46
C GLY A 62 2.68 -7.06 -15.87
N GLY A 63 1.52 -7.69 -16.12
CA GLY A 63 1.41 -9.09 -16.51
C GLY A 63 1.40 -10.07 -15.33
N ALA A 64 1.23 -9.58 -14.10
CA ALA A 64 1.11 -10.46 -12.94
C ALA A 64 -0.19 -11.27 -13.00
N THR A 65 -0.09 -12.52 -12.59
CA THR A 65 -1.24 -13.43 -12.46
C THR A 65 -1.95 -13.25 -11.13
N ALA A 66 -3.20 -13.72 -11.04
CA ALA A 66 -3.95 -13.70 -9.79
C ALA A 66 -3.20 -14.39 -8.64
N ARG A 67 -2.58 -15.55 -8.90
CA ARG A 67 -1.76 -16.28 -7.92
C ARG A 67 -0.57 -15.45 -7.43
N GLN A 68 0.16 -14.82 -8.34
CA GLN A 68 1.33 -14.00 -7.98
C GLN A 68 0.94 -12.79 -7.11
N LEU A 69 -0.18 -12.14 -7.43
CA LEU A 69 -0.67 -10.99 -6.68
C LEU A 69 -1.17 -11.38 -5.28
N LEU A 70 -1.89 -12.51 -5.16
CA LEU A 70 -2.30 -13.05 -3.86
C LEU A 70 -1.09 -13.39 -2.97
N ALA A 71 -0.08 -14.06 -3.53
CA ALA A 71 1.17 -14.38 -2.82
C ALA A 71 1.92 -13.11 -2.38
N TRP A 72 1.95 -12.08 -3.24
CA TRP A 72 2.53 -10.78 -2.89
C TRP A 72 1.79 -10.12 -1.73
N MET A 73 0.45 -10.14 -1.72
CA MET A 73 -0.35 -9.55 -0.63
C MET A 73 -0.10 -10.24 0.71
N GLU A 74 0.10 -11.56 0.72
CA GLU A 74 0.41 -12.31 1.94
C GLU A 74 1.80 -11.97 2.49
N THR A 75 2.75 -11.70 1.60
CA THR A 75 4.11 -11.31 1.96
C THR A 75 4.16 -9.85 2.46
N ASP A 76 3.50 -8.92 1.77
CA ASP A 76 3.51 -7.48 2.12
C ASP A 76 2.64 -7.18 3.37
N HIS A 77 1.57 -7.95 3.61
CA HIS A 77 0.74 -7.83 4.82
C HIS A 77 1.43 -8.35 6.09
N ASN A 78 2.45 -9.21 5.97
CA ASN A 78 3.23 -9.71 7.10
C ASN A 78 4.43 -8.81 7.46
N THR A 79 4.63 -7.68 6.76
CA THR A 79 5.64 -6.71 7.16
C THR A 79 5.08 -5.90 8.34
N PRO A 80 5.58 -6.08 9.59
CA PRO A 80 5.24 -5.14 10.65
C PRO A 80 5.62 -3.76 10.17
N VAL A 81 4.72 -2.80 10.34
CA VAL A 81 5.01 -1.38 10.16
C VAL A 81 6.16 -1.06 11.12
N VAL A 82 7.41 -1.14 10.64
CA VAL A 82 8.52 -0.47 11.27
C VAL A 82 8.20 1.00 11.08
N GLN A 83 7.52 1.56 12.10
CA GLN A 83 7.46 2.98 12.32
C GLN A 83 8.89 3.48 12.19
N GLN A 84 9.21 4.17 11.11
CA GLN A 84 10.48 4.88 11.01
C GLN A 84 10.48 5.91 12.13
N GLN A 85 11.15 5.53 13.21
CA GLN A 85 11.37 6.32 14.41
C GLN A 85 11.97 7.66 14.01
N THR A 86 11.21 8.71 14.29
CA THR A 86 11.64 9.77 15.20
C THR A 86 13.07 9.61 15.73
N GLY A 87 13.99 10.50 15.33
CA GLY A 87 15.25 10.64 16.07
C GLY A 87 16.48 11.09 15.29
N LYS A 88 16.42 12.22 14.58
CA LYS A 88 17.63 13.04 14.35
C LYS A 88 17.36 14.53 14.55
N SER A 89 16.83 14.88 15.72
CA SER A 89 17.23 16.14 16.37
C SER A 89 18.33 15.77 17.36
N VAL A 90 19.58 15.80 16.89
CA VAL A 90 20.73 15.68 17.79
C VAL A 90 20.73 16.93 18.66
N ALA A 91 20.37 16.72 19.92
CA ALA A 91 20.43 17.72 20.96
C ALA A 91 21.87 18.24 21.09
N MET A 92 21.95 19.56 21.01
CA MET A 92 23.06 20.41 21.41
C MET A 92 23.55 20.03 22.81
N GLN A 93 24.66 19.30 22.88
CA GLN A 93 25.29 18.93 24.14
C GLN A 93 26.22 20.06 24.58
N VAL A 94 25.70 20.94 25.43
CA VAL A 94 26.50 21.87 26.23
C VAL A 94 27.27 21.05 27.26
N LYS A 95 28.60 21.18 27.28
CA LYS A 95 29.36 20.96 28.52
C LYS A 95 30.45 22.01 28.64
N ALA A 96 30.22 22.89 29.59
CA ALA A 96 31.22 23.73 30.24
C ALA A 96 32.37 22.86 30.78
N GLY A 97 33.59 23.38 30.68
CA GLY A 97 34.79 22.77 31.25
C GLY A 97 35.94 23.75 31.21
N LEU A 98 36.12 24.46 32.33
CA LEU A 98 37.30 25.23 32.75
C LEU A 98 38.62 24.65 32.21
N ARG A 99 39.43 25.50 31.56
CA ARG A 99 40.81 25.83 31.96
C ARG A 99 41.38 26.95 31.11
#